data_AF-P0DUI1-F1
#
_entry.id   AF-P0DUI1-F1
#
_cell.length_a   1.000
_cell.length_b   1.000
_cell.length_c   1.000
_cell.angle_alpha   90.00
_cell.angle_beta   90.00
_cell.angle_gamma   90.00
#
_symmetry.space_group_name_H-M   'P 1'
#
loop_
_entity.id
_entity.type
_entity.pdbx_description
1 polymer ?
#
loop_
_entity_poly.entity_id
_entity_poly.type
_entity_poly.pdbx_seq_one_letter_code
_entity_poly.pdbx_strand_id
1 'polypeptide(L)'
;MNYFILLFVATFLLLDVNCKKDGYPVDANNCKFECWKNEYCDELCKAKRAESGYCYKLKLSCWCEGLPDDEPTKTSDRCYGTGR
;
A
#
# COMPACT_ATOMS: atom_id res chain seq x y z
N MET A 1 33.86 -1.36 -23.96
CA MET A 1 32.40 -1.31 -24.15
C MET A 1 31.75 -2.00 -22.95
N ASN A 2 31.65 -1.32 -21.81
CA ASN A 2 31.14 -1.88 -20.53
C ASN A 2 30.74 -0.78 -19.53
N TYR A 3 31.30 0.43 -19.64
CA TYR A 3 31.01 1.51 -18.69
C TYR A 3 29.55 2.01 -18.76
N PHE A 4 28.96 2.10 -19.96
CA PHE A 4 27.55 2.49 -20.11
C PHE A 4 26.58 1.52 -19.41
N ILE A 5 26.85 0.21 -19.46
CA ILE A 5 26.03 -0.79 -18.79
C ILE A 5 26.15 -0.63 -17.27
N LEU A 6 27.38 -0.44 -16.76
CA LEU A 6 27.61 -0.21 -15.33
C LEU A 6 26.91 1.06 -14.82
N LEU A 7 26.95 2.16 -15.57
CA LEU A 7 26.23 3.38 -15.23
C LEU A 7 24.72 3.15 -15.20
N PHE A 8 24.17 2.44 -16.19
CA PHE A 8 22.75 2.13 -16.25
C PHE A 8 22.31 1.26 -15.06
N VAL A 9 23.04 0.16 -14.77
CA VAL A 9 22.76 -0.69 -13.61
C VAL A 9 22.86 0.10 -12.30
N ALA A 10 23.87 0.96 -12.15
CA ALA A 10 23.98 1.84 -10.99
C ALA A 10 22.77 2.77 -10.86
N THR A 11 22.29 3.37 -11.96
CA THR A 11 21.07 4.19 -11.91
C THR A 11 19.84 3.38 -11.53
N PHE A 12 19.68 2.13 -11.97
CA PHE A 12 18.56 1.27 -11.54
C PHE A 12 18.66 0.81 -10.08
N LEU A 13 19.87 0.70 -9.53
CA LEU A 13 20.07 0.40 -8.12
C LEU A 13 19.87 1.65 -7.23
N LEU A 14 20.14 2.84 -7.76
CA LEU A 14 19.94 4.12 -7.06
C LEU A 14 18.50 4.61 -7.15
N LEU A 15 17.87 4.40 -8.30
CA LEU A 15 16.43 4.51 -8.47
C LEU A 15 15.87 3.21 -7.88
N ASP A 16 15.74 3.13 -6.55
CA ASP A 16 14.89 2.11 -5.95
C ASP A 16 13.60 2.09 -6.77
N VAL A 17 13.45 1.05 -7.60
CA VAL A 17 12.21 0.80 -8.33
C VAL A 17 11.27 0.34 -7.23
N ASN A 18 10.76 1.33 -6.50
CA ASN A 18 9.74 1.19 -5.49
C ASN A 18 8.50 0.83 -6.28
N CYS A 19 8.39 -0.46 -6.57
CA CYS A 19 7.18 -1.04 -7.08
C CYS A 19 6.08 -0.62 -6.11
N LYS A 20 5.04 -0.04 -6.70
CA LYS A 20 3.88 0.41 -5.99
C LYS A 20 2.73 -0.51 -6.32
N LYS A 21 1.87 -0.74 -5.34
CA LYS A 21 0.67 -1.55 -5.49
C LYS A 21 -0.52 -0.87 -4.85
N ASP A 22 -1.69 -1.21 -5.35
CA ASP A 22 -2.95 -0.74 -4.79
C ASP A 22 -3.57 -1.84 -3.93
N GLY A 23 -4.30 -1.45 -2.88
CA GLY A 23 -4.96 -2.45 -2.05
C GLY A 23 -5.61 -1.91 -0.78
N TYR A 24 -6.29 -2.82 -0.08
CA TYR A 24 -6.80 -2.56 1.27
C TYR A 24 -5.65 -2.75 2.27
N PRO A 25 -5.13 -1.69 2.92
CA PRO A 25 -4.15 -1.84 3.97
C PRO A 25 -4.75 -2.62 5.15
N VAL A 26 -3.89 -3.32 5.89
CA VAL A 26 -4.30 -4.06 7.09
C VAL A 26 -3.49 -3.67 8.32
N ASP A 27 -4.07 -3.92 9.49
CA ASP A 27 -3.34 -3.89 10.75
C ASP A 27 -2.54 -5.18 10.98
N ALA A 28 -1.89 -5.29 12.14
CA ALA A 28 -1.12 -6.48 12.53
C ALA A 28 -1.96 -7.77 12.61
N ASN A 29 -3.28 -7.64 12.67
CA ASN A 29 -4.25 -8.73 12.76
C ASN A 29 -4.85 -9.07 11.38
N ASN A 30 -4.32 -8.53 10.28
CA ASN A 30 -4.87 -8.68 8.94
C ASN A 30 -6.30 -8.12 8.79
N CYS A 31 -6.69 -7.14 9.61
CA CYS A 31 -7.99 -6.49 9.56
C CYS A 31 -7.92 -5.20 8.73
N LYS A 32 -8.91 -4.97 7.87
CA LYS A 32 -8.98 -3.72 7.08
C LYS A 32 -9.40 -2.57 7.99
N PHE A 33 -8.99 -1.36 7.63
CA PHE A 33 -9.45 -0.15 8.30
C PHE A 33 -10.83 0.26 7.78
N GLU A 34 -11.83 0.20 8.66
CA GLU A 34 -13.19 0.65 8.35
C GLU A 34 -13.23 2.18 8.18
N CYS A 35 -14.12 2.66 7.30
CA CYS A 35 -14.17 4.09 6.98
C CYS A 35 -15.58 4.57 6.62
N TRP A 36 -15.76 5.88 6.76
CA TRP A 36 -16.96 6.63 6.31
C TRP A 36 -16.61 7.88 5.50
N LYS A 37 -15.38 8.36 5.61
CA LYS A 37 -14.89 9.62 5.05
C LYS A 37 -13.61 9.36 4.26
N ASN A 38 -13.44 10.05 3.14
CA ASN A 38 -12.26 9.89 2.29
C ASN A 38 -11.01 10.45 2.96
N GLU A 39 -11.16 11.55 3.71
CA GLU A 39 -10.07 12.26 4.38
C GLU A 39 -9.31 11.34 5.34
N TYR A 40 -10.03 10.51 6.11
CA TYR A 40 -9.43 9.50 6.99
C TYR A 40 -8.54 8.51 6.22
N CYS A 41 -9.03 8.01 5.08
CA CYS A 41 -8.28 7.05 4.29
C CYS A 41 -7.10 7.71 3.58
N ASP A 42 -7.23 8.94 3.11
CA ASP A 42 -6.13 9.69 2.50
C ASP A 42 -5.00 9.90 3.51
N GLU A 43 -5.32 10.37 4.72
CA GLU A 43 -4.34 10.53 5.81
C GLU A 43 -3.69 9.20 6.20
N LEU A 44 -4.48 8.14 6.38
CA LEU A 44 -3.99 6.80 6.72
C LEU A 44 -3.05 6.24 5.64
N CYS A 45 -3.45 6.33 4.37
CA CYS A 45 -2.67 5.79 3.25
C CYS A 45 -1.37 6.58 3.06
N LYS A 46 -1.39 7.91 3.18
CA LYS A 46 -0.18 8.74 3.16
C LYS A 46 0.75 8.45 4.33
N ALA A 47 0.22 8.20 5.53
CA ALA A 47 1.02 7.75 6.67
C ALA A 47 1.71 6.40 6.41
N LYS A 48 1.11 5.55 5.55
CA LYS A 48 1.68 4.29 5.04
C LYS A 48 2.50 4.47 3.75
N ARG A 49 2.91 5.71 3.43
CA ARG A 49 3.73 6.07 2.25
C ARG A 49 3.05 5.81 0.89
N ALA A 50 1.73 5.67 0.87
CA ALA A 50 0.96 5.62 -0.38
C ALA A 50 0.86 7.01 -1.03
N GLU A 51 0.45 7.06 -2.29
CA GLU A 51 0.20 8.32 -3.00
C GLU A 51 -1.12 8.97 -2.54
N SER A 52 -2.16 8.16 -2.37
CA SER A 52 -3.49 8.60 -1.99
C SER A 52 -4.26 7.50 -1.25
N GLY A 53 -5.40 7.87 -0.69
CA GLY A 53 -6.36 6.91 -0.15
C GLY A 53 -7.79 7.44 -0.17
N TYR A 54 -8.75 6.52 -0.22
CA TYR A 54 -10.16 6.87 -0.13
C TYR A 54 -10.99 5.74 0.50
N CYS A 55 -12.22 6.07 0.89
CA CYS A 55 -13.11 5.11 1.47
C CYS A 55 -13.88 4.35 0.38
N TYR A 56 -13.58 3.05 0.20
CA TYR A 56 -14.24 2.24 -0.81
C TYR A 56 -15.66 1.85 -0.34
N LYS A 57 -16.65 2.62 -0.81
CA LYS A 57 -18.05 2.59 -0.31
C LYS A 57 -18.69 1.20 -0.26
N LEU A 58 -18.37 0.31 -1.21
CA LEU A 58 -18.97 -1.03 -1.26
C LEU A 58 -18.49 -1.94 -0.11
N LYS A 59 -17.27 -1.73 0.41
CA LYS A 59 -16.70 -2.51 1.51
C LYS A 59 -16.55 -1.72 2.81
N LEU A 60 -16.90 -0.43 2.79
CA LEU A 60 -16.69 0.52 3.90
C LEU A 60 -15.29 0.40 4.50
N SER A 61 -14.29 0.23 3.65
CA SER A 61 -12.89 0.02 4.04
C SER A 61 -11.98 0.94 3.23
N CYS A 62 -10.89 1.40 3.84
CA CYS A 62 -9.91 2.22 3.14
C CYS A 62 -9.24 1.43 2.01
N TRP A 63 -9.12 2.06 0.85
CA TRP A 63 -8.31 1.61 -0.27
C TRP A 63 -7.19 2.62 -0.48
N CYS A 64 -5.97 2.15 -0.61
CA CYS A 64 -4.81 2.99 -0.88
C CYS A 64 -4.32 2.76 -2.30
N GLU A 65 -3.88 3.84 -2.93
CA GLU A 65 -3.25 3.81 -4.25
C GLU A 65 -1.76 4.16 -4.11
N GLY A 66 -0.92 3.38 -4.77
CA GLY A 66 0.50 3.61 -4.77
C GLY A 66 1.21 3.26 -3.45
N LEU A 67 0.73 2.24 -2.71
CA LEU A 67 1.43 1.74 -1.52
C LEU A 67 2.79 1.14 -1.92
N PRO A 68 3.82 1.25 -1.07
CA PRO A 68 5.02 0.45 -1.19
C PRO A 68 4.70 -1.06 -1.22
N ASP A 69 5.47 -1.82 -1.99
CA ASP A 69 5.31 -3.28 -2.08
C ASP A 69 5.49 -4.02 -0.75
N ASP A 70 6.29 -3.47 0.19
CA ASP A 70 6.50 -4.02 1.53
C ASP A 70 5.33 -3.77 2.50
N GLU A 71 4.37 -2.91 2.13
CA GLU A 71 3.24 -2.58 2.99
C GLU A 71 2.15 -3.68 2.94
N PRO A 72 1.74 -4.28 4.06
CA PRO A 72 0.75 -5.36 4.06
C PRO A 72 -0.62 -4.93 3.51
N THR A 73 -1.14 -5.70 2.55
CA THR A 73 -2.51 -5.55 2.05
C THR A 73 -3.31 -6.82 2.25
N LYS A 74 -4.63 -6.70 2.32
CA LYS A 74 -5.53 -7.83 2.56
C LYS A 74 -5.41 -8.87 1.44
N THR A 75 -4.90 -10.07 1.77
CA THR A 75 -4.77 -11.22 0.85
C THR A 75 -5.73 -12.37 1.16
N SER A 76 -6.34 -12.36 2.34
CA SER A 76 -7.30 -13.37 2.79
C SER A 76 -8.43 -12.71 3.58
N ASP A 77 -9.61 -13.31 3.59
CA ASP A 77 -10.79 -12.68 4.23
C ASP A 77 -10.69 -12.63 5.76
N ARG A 78 -9.93 -13.51 6.41
CA ARG A 78 -9.85 -13.63 7.87
C ARG A 78 -9.17 -12.43 8.54
N CYS A 79 -9.79 -11.87 9.57
CA CYS A 79 -9.25 -10.85 10.47
C CYS A 79 -9.02 -11.50 11.83
N TYR A 80 -7.76 -11.61 12.25
CA TYR A 80 -7.37 -12.37 13.43
C TYR A 80 -7.65 -11.57 14.72
N GLY A 81 -8.77 -11.84 15.38
CA GLY A 81 -9.13 -11.14 16.63
C GLY A 81 -10.56 -10.64 16.66
N THR A 82 -11.25 -10.69 15.52
CA THR A 82 -12.71 -10.67 15.49
C THR A 82 -13.16 -12.06 15.06
N GLY A 83 -13.99 -12.73 15.86
CA GLY A 83 -14.49 -14.07 15.54
C GLY A 83 -15.54 -14.07 14.42
N ARG A 84 -15.26 -13.41 13.29
CA ARG A 84 -16.05 -13.47 12.06
C ARG A 84 -15.26 -14.17 10.95
#